data_AF-A0A7J8XJ39-F1
#
_entry.id   AF-A0A7J8XJ39-F1
#
_cell.length_a   1.000
_cell.length_b   1.000
_cell.length_c   1.000
_cell.angle_alpha   90.00
_cell.angle_beta   90.00
_cell.angle_gamma   90.00
#
_symmetry.space_group_name_H-M   'P 1'
#
loop_
_entity.id
_entity.type
_entity.pdbx_description
1 polymer ?
#
loop_
_entity_poly.entity_id
_entity_poly.type
_entity_poly.pdbx_seq_one_letter_code
_entity_poly.pdbx_strand_id
1 'polypeptide(L)'
;ELLTTKEARRRQQIYDKLASDDHFSSALLVVREHLPSGNACLRINIDATRAGNVARFINHSCDGGNLSTVLVRSSGALLPRLCFFASKDIKEGEELTFSYGEIRVQPKGSKCFCGSFSCLGTLPSEHT
;
A
#
# COMPACT_ATOMS: atom_id res chain seq x y z
N GLU A 1 9.87 7.82 1.48
CA GLU A 1 9.90 9.09 0.74
C GLU A 1 8.48 9.51 0.36
N LEU A 2 8.19 10.82 0.27
CA LEU A 2 6.94 11.33 -0.30
C LEU A 2 7.22 11.84 -1.71
N LEU A 3 6.45 11.39 -2.69
CA LEU A 3 6.73 11.63 -4.11
C LEU A 3 5.63 12.45 -4.79
N THR A 4 6.05 13.27 -5.75
CA THR A 4 5.13 13.83 -6.74
C THR A 4 4.55 12.69 -7.59
N THR A 5 3.37 12.91 -8.18
CA THR A 5 2.74 11.92 -9.07
C THR A 5 3.62 11.57 -10.27
N LYS A 6 4.34 12.55 -10.83
CA LYS A 6 5.27 12.32 -11.95
C LYS A 6 6.40 11.37 -11.55
N GLU A 7 6.97 11.57 -10.36
CA GLU A 7 8.08 10.74 -9.86
C GLU A 7 7.59 9.34 -9.46
N ALA A 8 6.44 9.22 -8.80
CA ALA A 8 5.85 7.93 -8.46
C ALA A 8 5.61 7.05 -9.70
N ARG A 9 5.07 7.63 -10.78
CA ARG A 9 4.89 6.95 -12.07
C ARG A 9 6.19 6.49 -12.69
N ARG A 10 7.21 7.36 -12.67
CA ARG A 10 8.54 7.04 -13.19
C ARG A 10 9.16 5.86 -12.44
N ARG A 11 9.03 5.81 -11.10
CA ARG A 11 9.53 4.70 -10.28
C ARG A 11 8.73 3.42 -10.48
N GLN A 12 7.40 3.48 -10.57
CA GLN A 12 6.56 2.31 -10.86
C GLN A 12 6.99 1.59 -12.13
N GLN A 13 7.22 2.32 -13.24
CA GLN A 13 7.68 1.74 -14.50
C GLN A 13 9.04 1.03 -14.39
N ILE A 14 9.90 1.48 -13.48
CA ILE A 14 11.19 0.83 -13.21
C ILE A 14 10.96 -0.43 -12.37
N TYR A 15 10.13 -0.33 -11.33
CA TYR A 15 9.83 -1.43 -10.43
C TYR A 15 9.10 -2.58 -11.13
N ASP A 16 8.18 -2.28 -12.05
CA ASP A 16 7.49 -3.29 -12.86
C ASP A 16 8.47 -4.10 -13.73
N LYS A 17 9.50 -3.44 -14.28
CA LYS A 17 10.55 -4.12 -15.05
C LYS A 17 11.42 -4.98 -14.16
N LEU A 18 11.85 -4.45 -13.01
CA LEU A 18 12.67 -5.20 -12.05
C LEU A 18 11.93 -6.42 -11.47
N ALA A 19 10.63 -6.29 -11.21
CA ALA A 19 9.81 -7.39 -10.70
C ALA A 19 9.55 -8.49 -11.76
N SER A 20 9.74 -8.19 -13.04
CA SER A 20 9.65 -9.18 -14.12
C SER A 20 10.91 -10.03 -14.24
N ASP A 21 12.07 -9.47 -13.83
CA ASP A 21 13.39 -10.09 -14.01
C ASP A 21 13.97 -10.69 -12.71
N ASP A 22 13.48 -10.29 -11.53
CA ASP A 22 13.99 -10.71 -10.21
C ASP A 22 12.90 -10.74 -9.11
N HIS A 23 13.21 -11.28 -7.92
CA HIS A 23 12.37 -11.22 -6.69
C HIS A 23 12.30 -9.80 -6.09
N PHE A 24 12.09 -8.77 -6.91
CA PHE A 24 12.03 -7.38 -6.47
C PHE A 24 10.64 -7.02 -5.92
N SER A 25 10.57 -6.71 -4.63
CA SER A 25 9.36 -6.22 -3.96
C SER A 25 9.47 -4.72 -3.69
N SER A 26 8.73 -3.91 -4.43
CA SER A 26 8.64 -2.48 -4.17
C SER A 26 7.68 -2.16 -3.02
N ALA A 27 7.92 -1.06 -2.31
CA ALA A 27 7.04 -0.56 -1.26
C ALA A 27 6.50 0.84 -1.63
N LEU A 28 6.04 0.97 -2.87
CA LEU A 28 5.37 2.17 -3.39
C LEU A 28 3.86 2.04 -3.16
N LEU A 29 3.29 2.96 -2.38
CA LEU A 29 1.89 2.99 -2.02
C LEU A 29 1.25 4.32 -2.43
N VAL A 30 0.08 4.25 -3.04
CA VAL A 30 -0.75 5.43 -3.36
C VAL A 30 -1.95 5.45 -2.43
N VAL A 31 -2.09 6.52 -1.66
CA VAL A 31 -3.22 6.73 -0.76
C VAL A 31 -4.09 7.87 -1.30
N ARG A 32 -5.40 7.66 -1.30
CA ARG A 32 -6.40 8.63 -1.75
C ARG A 32 -7.36 8.94 -0.61
N GLU A 33 -7.51 10.22 -0.29
CA GLU A 33 -8.45 10.71 0.71
C GLU A 33 -9.44 11.67 0.04
N HIS A 34 -10.71 11.29 0.00
CA HIS A 34 -11.77 12.17 -0.48
C HIS A 34 -12.10 13.18 0.61
N LEU A 35 -12.07 14.47 0.27
CA LEU A 35 -12.45 15.51 1.22
C LEU A 35 -13.95 15.41 1.53
N PRO A 36 -14.39 15.81 2.75
CA PRO A 36 -15.81 15.76 3.13
C PRO A 36 -16.75 16.53 2.19
N SER A 37 -16.23 17.55 1.49
CA SER A 37 -16.98 18.31 0.49
C SER A 37 -17.27 17.54 -0.80
N GLY A 38 -16.66 16.37 -1.02
CA GLY A 38 -16.80 15.55 -2.23
C GLY A 38 -16.07 16.11 -3.47
N ASN A 39 -15.65 17.38 -3.43
CA ASN A 39 -15.16 18.10 -4.61
C ASN A 39 -13.65 17.94 -4.85
N ALA A 40 -12.93 17.26 -3.96
CA ALA A 40 -11.49 17.05 -4.11
C ALA A 40 -11.04 15.73 -3.48
N CYS A 41 -9.98 15.16 -4.05
CA CYS A 41 -9.33 13.94 -3.58
C CYS A 41 -7.84 14.25 -3.37
N LEU A 42 -7.37 14.16 -2.13
CA LEU A 42 -5.95 14.27 -1.82
C LEU A 42 -5.27 12.95 -2.20
N ARG A 43 -4.28 13.03 -3.10
CA ARG A 43 -3.46 11.89 -3.51
C ARG A 43 -2.07 12.01 -2.90
N ILE A 44 -1.64 10.97 -2.22
CA ILE A 44 -0.34 10.88 -1.56
C ILE A 44 0.40 9.67 -2.10
N ASN A 45 1.61 9.87 -2.64
CA ASN A 45 2.45 8.77 -3.11
C ASN A 45 3.60 8.59 -2.11
N ILE A 46 3.63 7.44 -1.44
CA ILE A 46 4.60 7.08 -0.41
C ILE A 46 5.48 5.98 -0.97
N ASP A 47 6.79 6.18 -1.01
CA ASP A 47 7.74 5.17 -1.48
C ASP A 47 8.71 4.80 -0.36
N ALA A 48 8.57 3.60 0.18
CA ALA A 48 9.46 3.04 1.21
C ALA A 48 10.45 2.02 0.64
N THR A 49 10.59 1.95 -0.69
CA THR A 49 11.43 0.95 -1.37
C THR A 49 12.90 1.12 -1.01
N ARG A 50 13.41 2.37 -1.10
CA ARG A 50 14.81 2.71 -0.80
C ARG A 50 15.02 3.20 0.63
N ALA A 51 14.07 3.96 1.16
CA ALA A 51 14.14 4.54 2.50
C ALA A 51 12.74 4.58 3.14
N GLY A 52 12.59 3.84 4.24
CA GLY A 52 11.34 3.71 4.99
C GLY A 52 11.59 3.22 6.41
N ASN A 53 10.51 2.89 7.12
CA ASN A 53 10.55 2.26 8.44
C ASN A 53 10.07 0.81 8.36
N VAL A 54 9.87 0.17 9.52
CA VAL A 54 9.42 -1.22 9.64
C VAL A 54 8.08 -1.51 8.94
N ALA A 55 7.23 -0.49 8.73
CA ALA A 55 5.94 -0.68 8.08
C ALA A 55 6.05 -1.13 6.62
N ARG A 56 7.23 -0.98 5.97
CA ARG A 56 7.48 -1.46 4.61
C ARG A 56 7.40 -2.98 4.45
N PHE A 57 7.39 -3.72 5.56
CA PHE A 57 7.34 -5.19 5.58
C PHE A 57 5.94 -5.74 5.86
N ILE A 58 4.95 -4.89 6.13
CA ILE A 58 3.58 -5.34 6.40
C ILE A 58 2.96 -5.82 5.09
N ASN A 59 2.54 -7.08 5.06
CA ASN A 59 2.05 -7.73 3.85
C ASN A 59 0.57 -7.49 3.59
N HIS A 60 0.15 -7.86 2.38
CA HIS A 60 -1.25 -7.81 1.96
C HIS A 60 -2.06 -8.98 2.53
N SER A 61 -3.30 -8.71 2.97
CA SER A 61 -4.35 -9.72 3.06
C SER A 61 -5.61 -9.34 2.29
N CYS A 62 -6.17 -10.28 1.52
CA CYS A 62 -7.39 -10.08 0.72
C CYS A 62 -8.67 -9.94 1.57
N ASP A 63 -8.65 -10.41 2.82
CA ASP A 63 -9.76 -10.24 3.78
C ASP A 63 -9.70 -8.94 4.59
N GLY A 64 -8.74 -8.07 4.28
CA GLY A 64 -8.50 -6.82 5.01
C GLY A 64 -7.41 -6.90 6.08
N GLY A 65 -7.03 -8.09 6.54
CA GLY A 65 -5.96 -8.28 7.52
C GLY A 65 -6.33 -7.94 8.96
N ASN A 66 -5.33 -7.67 9.80
CA ASN A 66 -5.48 -7.27 11.22
C ASN A 66 -5.09 -5.82 11.49
N LEU A 67 -4.73 -5.06 10.46
CA LEU A 67 -4.45 -3.64 10.53
C LEU A 67 -5.41 -2.83 9.66
N SER A 68 -5.85 -1.70 10.19
CA SER A 68 -6.51 -0.62 9.44
C SER A 68 -5.54 0.55 9.23
N THR A 69 -5.70 1.26 8.11
CA THR A 69 -4.87 2.41 7.77
C THR A 69 -5.62 3.73 8.03
N VAL A 70 -4.92 4.70 8.61
CA VAL A 70 -5.48 6.02 8.93
C VAL A 70 -4.48 7.10 8.56
N LEU A 71 -4.96 8.17 7.91
CA LEU A 71 -4.15 9.38 7.66
C LEU A 71 -4.21 10.31 8.87
N VAL A 72 -3.10 10.41 9.60
CA VAL A 72 -2.98 11.25 10.79
C VAL A 72 -2.29 12.57 10.43
N ARG A 73 -2.94 13.68 10.77
CA ARG A 73 -2.40 15.05 10.60
C ARG A 73 -1.88 15.54 11.94
N SER A 74 -0.57 15.74 12.04
CA SER A 74 0.06 16.36 13.22
C SER A 74 0.06 17.88 13.06
N SER A 75 -0.07 18.60 14.17
CA SER A 75 0.07 20.07 14.17
C SER A 75 1.43 20.48 13.60
N GLY A 76 1.42 21.38 12.62
CA GLY A 76 2.62 21.86 11.92
C GLY A 76 3.14 20.98 10.78
N ALA A 77 2.55 19.80 10.53
CA ALA A 77 2.91 18.99 9.37
C ALA A 77 2.08 19.38 8.14
N LEU A 78 2.75 19.65 7.01
CA LEU A 78 2.08 19.99 5.74
C LEU A 78 1.34 18.81 5.11
N LEU A 79 1.81 17.58 5.35
CA LEU A 79 1.24 16.36 4.79
C LEU A 79 0.92 15.36 5.91
N PRO A 80 -0.18 14.59 5.79
CA PRO A 80 -0.51 13.58 6.78
C PRO A 80 0.47 12.41 6.72
N ARG A 81 0.52 11.65 7.81
CA ARG A 81 1.25 10.38 7.91
C ARG A 81 0.25 9.24 7.78
N LEU A 82 0.62 8.21 7.01
CA LEU A 82 -0.12 6.95 7.03
C LEU A 82 0.28 6.17 8.28
N CYS A 83 -0.71 5.88 9.12
CA CYS A 83 -0.55 5.12 10.35
C CYS A 83 -1.35 3.82 10.25
N PHE A 84 -0.81 2.76 10.85
CA PHE A 84 -1.46 1.47 10.95
C PHE A 84 -1.96 1.28 12.39
N PHE A 85 -3.20 0.84 12.54
CA PHE A 85 -3.83 0.55 13.82
C PHE A 85 -4.41 -0.85 13.81
N ALA A 86 -4.34 -1.57 14.92
CA ALA A 86 -5.00 -2.86 15.05
C ALA A 86 -6.51 -2.71 14.80
N SER A 87 -7.06 -3.52 13.91
CA SER A 87 -8.51 -3.59 13.63
C SER A 87 -9.20 -4.74 14.35
N LYS A 88 -8.42 -5.66 14.91
CA LYS A 88 -8.82 -6.81 15.72
C LYS A 88 -7.71 -7.14 16.71
N ASP A 89 -8.00 -7.98 17.71
CA ASP A 89 -6.97 -8.49 18.63
C ASP A 89 -5.92 -9.29 17.85
N ILE A 90 -4.64 -9.05 18.16
CA ILE A 90 -3.50 -9.65 17.47
C ILE A 90 -2.72 -10.50 18.47
N LYS A 91 -2.55 -11.79 18.17
CA LYS A 91 -1.81 -12.69 19.04
C LYS A 91 -0.30 -12.53 18.85
N GLU A 92 0.47 -12.94 19.86
CA GLU A 92 1.92 -13.03 19.72
C GLU A 92 2.28 -13.98 18.57
N GLY A 93 3.20 -13.54 17.71
CA GLY A 93 3.62 -14.28 16.52
C GLY A 93 2.64 -14.22 15.33
N GLU A 94 1.48 -13.58 15.47
CA GLU A 94 0.57 -13.35 14.35
C GLU A 94 1.15 -12.31 13.38
N GLU A 95 1.14 -12.63 12.08
CA GLU A 95 1.62 -11.71 11.05
C GLU A 95 0.73 -10.47 10.96
N LEU A 96 1.36 -9.29 10.89
CA LEU A 96 0.66 -8.04 10.64
C LEU A 96 0.36 -7.87 9.15
N THR A 97 -0.92 -7.68 8.81
CA THR A 97 -1.38 -7.56 7.42
C THR A 97 -2.45 -6.50 7.25
N PHE A 98 -2.54 -5.92 6.04
CA PHE A 98 -3.60 -4.98 5.67
C PHE A 98 -4.03 -5.15 4.20
N SER A 99 -5.12 -4.51 3.79
CA SER A 99 -5.48 -4.45 2.36
C SER A 99 -4.63 -3.40 1.63
N TYR A 100 -3.92 -3.81 0.56
CA TYR A 100 -3.13 -2.89 -0.28
C TYR A 100 -4.01 -1.98 -1.15
N GLY A 101 -5.32 -2.26 -1.25
CA GLY A 101 -6.26 -1.48 -2.04
C GLY A 101 -7.32 -2.35 -2.70
N GLU A 102 -8.23 -1.71 -3.43
CA GLU A 102 -9.25 -2.41 -4.21
C GLU A 102 -8.62 -3.15 -5.39
N ILE A 103 -9.11 -4.37 -5.64
CA ILE A 103 -8.52 -5.22 -6.66
C ILE A 103 -9.00 -4.81 -8.04
N ARG A 104 -8.07 -4.36 -8.88
CA ARG A 104 -8.19 -4.46 -10.34
C ARG A 104 -7.35 -5.65 -10.76
N VAL A 105 -8.00 -6.75 -11.14
CA VAL A 105 -7.30 -7.95 -11.62
C VAL A 105 -6.55 -7.57 -12.89
N GLN A 106 -5.22 -7.48 -12.79
CA GLN A 106 -4.37 -7.31 -13.96
C GLN A 106 -3.89 -8.70 -14.42
N PRO A 107 -3.96 -9.01 -15.73
CA PRO A 107 -3.53 -10.30 -16.28
C PRO A 107 -2.06 -10.66 -15.99
N LYS A 108 -1.22 -9.69 -15.61
CA LYS A 108 0.22 -9.83 -15.31
C LYS A 108 0.59 -9.41 -13.88
N GLY A 109 -0.37 -9.41 -12.96
CA GLY A 109 -0.09 -9.04 -11.56
C GLY A 109 0.73 -10.11 -10.83
N SER A 110 1.47 -9.69 -9.79
CA SER A 110 2.19 -10.60 -8.90
C SER A 110 1.23 -11.51 -8.13
N LYS A 111 1.60 -12.78 -7.93
CA LYS A 111 0.76 -13.75 -7.22
C LYS A 111 0.57 -13.35 -5.75
N CYS A 112 -0.64 -13.47 -5.23
CA CYS A 112 -0.96 -13.27 -3.82
C CYS A 112 -0.82 -14.59 -3.05
N PHE A 113 -0.24 -14.52 -1.85
CA PHE A 113 -0.03 -15.66 -0.95
C PHE A 113 -0.60 -15.42 0.45
N CYS A 114 -1.60 -14.55 0.61
CA CYS A 114 -2.13 -14.18 1.93
C CYS A 114 -2.82 -15.30 2.71
N GLY A 115 -3.12 -16.44 2.07
CA GLY A 115 -3.74 -17.59 2.74
C GLY A 115 -5.22 -17.44 3.11
N SER A 116 -5.84 -16.27 2.89
CA SER A 116 -7.27 -16.06 3.14
C SER A 116 -8.16 -16.94 2.24
N PHE A 117 -9.30 -17.38 2.77
CA PHE A 117 -10.36 -18.06 2.00
C PHE A 117 -10.94 -17.19 0.88
N SER A 118 -10.88 -15.86 1.03
CA SER A 118 -11.30 -14.89 0.01
C SER A 118 -10.13 -14.38 -0.85
N CYS A 119 -8.99 -15.09 -0.86
CA CYS A 119 -7.82 -14.70 -1.66
C CYS A 119 -8.15 -14.67 -3.15
N LEU A 120 -7.80 -13.56 -3.81
CA LEU A 120 -8.03 -13.39 -5.25
C LEU A 120 -6.91 -13.93 -6.13
N GLY A 121 -5.87 -14.53 -5.54
CA GLY A 121 -4.75 -15.14 -6.25
C GLY A 121 -3.70 -14.17 -6.80
N THR A 122 -4.02 -12.88 -6.90
CA THR A 122 -3.14 -11.83 -7.43
C THR A 122 -3.14 -10.62 -6.51
N LEU A 123 -1.97 -10.00 -6.29
CA LEU A 123 -1.85 -8.76 -5.51
C LEU A 123 -2.56 -7.60 -6.22
N PRO A 124 -3.18 -6.67 -5.45
CA PRO A 124 -3.76 -5.46 -6.02
C PRO A 124 -2.69 -4.62 -6.72
N SER A 125 -3.01 -4.10 -7.91
CA SER A 125 -2.15 -3.16 -8.62
C SER A 125 -3.01 -2.09 -9.29
N GLU A 126 -2.78 -0.82 -8.92
CA GLU A 126 -3.40 0.34 -9.58
C GLU A 126 -2.44 0.94 -10.60
N HIS A 127 -2.99 1.44 -11.72
CA HIS A 127 -2.25 2.36 -12.58
C HIS A 127 -2.02 3.68 -11.84
N THR A 128 -0.77 3.87 -11.40
CA THR A 128 -0.29 5.09 -10.73
C THR A 128 -0.40 6.29 -11.67
#